data_AF-A0A5M3Q294-F1
#
_entry.id   AF-A0A5M3Q294-F1
#
_cell.length_a   1.000
_cell.length_b   1.000
_cell.length_c   1.000
_cell.angle_alpha   90.00
_cell.angle_beta   90.00
_cell.angle_gamma   90.00
#
_symmetry.space_group_name_H-M   'P 1'
#
loop_
_entity.id
_entity.type
_entity.pdbx_description
1 polymer ?
#
loop_
_entity_poly.entity_id
_entity_poly.type
_entity_poly.pdbx_seq_one_letter_code
_entity_poly.pdbx_strand_id
1 'polypeptide(L)'
;MENRYGVDVDYFINKMASIMGDLENYTPKELARSLARLANTTSSEVLQEAEFRPTFEPVLTPEGFSLVPSRMTLDLEAMGRLVAMTGDSMEEEDFGECTLWVGETVDDDGERFYGLNASLTDYPEEGALPIIEFQGPVL
;
A
#
# COMPACT_ATOMS: atom_id res chain seq x y z
N MET A 1 -28.86 -13.93 -9.18
CA MET A 1 -29.84 -13.29 -10.10
C MET A 1 -29.29 -11.93 -10.45
N GLU A 2 -29.16 -11.56 -11.71
CA GLU A 2 -28.65 -10.23 -12.06
C GLU A 2 -29.79 -9.22 -12.24
N ASN A 3 -29.59 -7.98 -11.79
CA ASN A 3 -30.47 -6.87 -12.15
C ASN A 3 -30.16 -6.38 -13.58
N ARG A 4 -30.93 -5.39 -14.06
CA ARG A 4 -30.75 -4.80 -15.40
C ARG A 4 -29.38 -4.13 -15.66
N TYR A 5 -28.54 -4.04 -14.64
CA TYR A 5 -27.21 -3.43 -14.69
C TYR A 5 -26.08 -4.43 -14.37
N GLY A 6 -26.38 -5.74 -14.28
CA GLY A 6 -25.38 -6.79 -14.04
C GLY A 6 -24.97 -6.97 -12.58
N VAL A 7 -25.71 -6.39 -11.61
CA VAL A 7 -25.44 -6.62 -10.18
C VAL A 7 -26.08 -7.94 -9.75
N ASP A 8 -25.30 -8.83 -9.13
CA ASP A 8 -25.81 -10.08 -8.56
C ASP A 8 -26.66 -9.85 -7.29
N VAL A 9 -27.95 -9.64 -7.50
CA VAL A 9 -28.93 -9.33 -6.46
C VAL A 9 -28.95 -10.36 -5.34
N ASP A 10 -28.79 -11.66 -5.66
CA ASP A 10 -28.89 -12.72 -4.65
C ASP A 10 -27.69 -12.66 -3.69
N TYR A 11 -26.49 -12.44 -4.24
CA TYR A 11 -25.30 -12.20 -3.43
C TYR A 11 -25.50 -11.04 -2.47
N PHE A 12 -25.97 -9.89 -2.98
CA PHE A 12 -26.13 -8.69 -2.17
C PHE A 12 -27.24 -8.83 -1.11
N ILE A 13 -28.39 -9.43 -1.44
CA ILE A 13 -29.45 -9.69 -0.46
C ILE A 13 -28.94 -10.57 0.68
N ASN A 14 -28.30 -11.69 0.35
CA ASN A 14 -27.82 -12.63 1.37
C ASN A 14 -26.72 -12.00 2.24
N LYS A 15 -25.79 -11.27 1.62
CA LYS A 15 -24.68 -10.64 2.36
C LYS A 15 -25.16 -9.49 3.24
N MET A 16 -26.10 -8.67 2.76
CA MET A 16 -26.71 -7.60 3.55
C MET A 16 -27.53 -8.17 4.71
N ALA A 17 -28.32 -9.21 4.49
CA ALA A 17 -29.07 -9.88 5.56
C ALA A 17 -28.14 -10.43 6.64
N SER A 18 -27.01 -11.03 6.25
CA SER A 18 -25.99 -11.51 7.19
C SER A 18 -25.35 -10.38 8.01
N ILE A 19 -24.98 -9.26 7.39
CA ILE A 19 -24.40 -8.11 8.11
C ILE A 19 -25.42 -7.52 9.07
N MET A 20 -26.66 -7.33 8.63
CA MET A 20 -27.73 -6.75 9.45
C MET A 20 -28.12 -7.66 10.62
N GLY A 21 -28.13 -8.98 10.42
CA GLY A 21 -28.48 -9.95 11.46
C GLY A 21 -27.46 -10.07 12.59
N ASP A 22 -26.21 -9.66 12.35
CA ASP A 22 -25.10 -9.80 13.30
C ASP A 22 -24.48 -8.44 13.69
N LEU A 23 -25.15 -7.34 13.36
CA LEU A 23 -24.58 -5.99 13.47
C LEU A 23 -24.11 -5.63 14.89
N GLU A 24 -24.74 -6.18 15.92
CA GLU A 24 -24.38 -5.97 17.33
C GLU A 24 -23.01 -6.55 17.71
N ASN A 25 -22.51 -7.54 16.97
CA ASN A 25 -21.25 -8.22 17.24
C ASN A 25 -20.09 -7.72 16.38
N TYR A 26 -20.32 -6.71 15.53
CA TYR A 26 -19.28 -6.14 14.68
C TYR A 26 -18.49 -5.06 15.41
N THR A 27 -17.16 -5.15 15.39
CA THR A 27 -16.32 -3.98 15.64
C THR A 27 -16.45 -2.97 14.49
N PRO A 28 -16.12 -1.67 14.71
CA PRO A 28 -16.12 -0.68 13.64
C PRO A 28 -15.27 -1.09 12.42
N LYS A 29 -14.13 -1.75 12.66
CA LYS A 29 -13.23 -2.22 11.60
C LYS A 29 -13.82 -3.36 10.78
N GLU A 30 -14.49 -4.32 11.42
CA GLU A 30 -15.13 -5.45 10.73
C GLU A 30 -16.30 -4.98 9.85
N LEU A 31 -17.05 -3.98 10.34
CA LEU A 31 -18.18 -3.43 9.61
C LEU A 31 -17.69 -2.68 8.38
N ALA A 32 -16.70 -1.80 8.56
CA ALA A 32 -16.08 -1.06 7.48
C ALA A 32 -15.51 -2.00 6.40
N ARG A 33 -14.80 -3.07 6.78
CA ARG A 33 -14.28 -4.06 5.82
C ARG A 33 -15.39 -4.78 5.05
N SER A 34 -16.50 -5.12 5.71
CA SER A 34 -17.61 -5.82 5.06
C SER A 34 -18.32 -4.91 4.05
N LEU A 35 -18.54 -3.65 4.40
CA LEU A 35 -19.11 -2.65 3.50
C LEU A 35 -18.16 -2.32 2.34
N ALA A 36 -16.85 -2.21 2.59
CA ALA A 36 -15.85 -2.00 1.55
C ALA A 36 -15.80 -3.16 0.54
N ARG A 37 -15.91 -4.42 1.01
CA ARG A 37 -15.99 -5.59 0.12
C ARG A 37 -17.24 -5.59 -0.75
N LEU A 38 -18.38 -5.17 -0.20
CA LEU A 38 -19.61 -4.98 -0.97
C LEU A 38 -19.42 -3.92 -2.05
N ALA A 39 -18.88 -2.76 -1.70
CA ALA A 39 -18.59 -1.68 -2.65
C ALA A 39 -17.65 -2.19 -3.76
N ASN A 40 -16.55 -2.86 -3.40
CA ASN A 40 -15.57 -3.40 -4.36
C ASN A 40 -16.17 -4.46 -5.29
N THR A 41 -17.12 -5.26 -4.80
CA THR A 41 -17.79 -6.30 -5.62
C THR A 41 -18.76 -5.67 -6.62
N THR A 42 -19.42 -4.56 -6.26
CA THR A 42 -20.32 -3.84 -7.18
C THR A 42 -19.55 -2.99 -8.18
N SER A 43 -18.58 -2.21 -7.70
CA SER A 43 -17.71 -1.36 -8.51
C SER A 43 -16.47 -0.96 -7.70
N SER A 44 -15.31 -1.47 -8.11
CA SER A 44 -14.02 -1.06 -7.56
C SER A 44 -13.63 0.37 -7.93
N GLU A 45 -14.19 0.92 -9.02
CA GLU A 45 -13.95 2.29 -9.47
C GLU A 45 -14.49 3.33 -8.48
N VAL A 46 -15.62 3.04 -7.81
CA VAL A 46 -16.19 3.93 -6.78
C VAL A 46 -15.21 4.14 -5.63
N LEU A 47 -14.48 3.10 -5.22
CA LEU A 47 -13.46 3.21 -4.16
C LEU A 47 -12.25 4.05 -4.58
N GLN A 48 -12.13 4.40 -5.88
CA GLN A 48 -11.10 5.29 -6.40
C GLN A 48 -11.55 6.75 -6.47
N GLU A 49 -12.79 7.06 -6.15
CA GLU A 49 -13.27 8.44 -6.15
C GLU A 49 -12.62 9.27 -5.02
N ALA A 50 -12.52 10.58 -5.25
CA ALA A 50 -11.78 11.48 -4.36
C ALA A 50 -12.32 11.50 -2.91
N GLU A 51 -13.63 11.26 -2.73
CA GLU A 51 -14.28 11.26 -1.41
C GLU A 51 -13.94 10.05 -0.54
N PHE A 52 -13.54 8.92 -1.14
CA PHE A 52 -13.13 7.70 -0.42
C PHE A 52 -11.61 7.60 -0.25
N ARG A 53 -10.86 8.49 -0.89
CA ARG A 53 -9.42 8.62 -0.70
C ARG A 53 -9.15 9.40 0.58
N PRO A 54 -8.15 8.99 1.38
CA PRO A 54 -7.74 9.78 2.53
C PRO A 54 -7.40 11.21 2.10
N THR A 55 -8.05 12.20 2.72
CA THR A 55 -7.75 13.61 2.53
C THR A 55 -6.41 13.93 3.18
N PHE A 56 -5.49 14.51 2.41
CA PHE A 56 -4.18 14.92 2.89
C PHE A 56 -4.10 16.45 2.92
N GLU A 57 -3.63 17.01 4.02
CA GLU A 57 -3.24 18.42 4.06
C GLU A 57 -1.86 18.57 3.42
N PRO A 58 -1.69 19.39 2.38
CA PRO A 58 -0.40 19.54 1.72
C PRO A 58 0.66 20.08 2.70
N VAL A 59 1.81 19.42 2.76
CA VAL A 59 2.98 19.93 3.49
C VAL A 59 3.56 21.10 2.70
N LEU A 60 3.67 22.27 3.33
CA LEU A 60 4.34 23.42 2.73
C LEU A 60 5.80 23.09 2.47
N THR A 61 6.20 23.05 1.19
CA THR A 61 7.59 22.80 0.78
C THR A 61 8.35 24.13 0.81
N PRO A 62 9.49 24.23 1.53
CA PRO A 62 10.30 25.44 1.55
C PRO A 62 10.81 25.82 0.15
N GLU A 63 11.07 27.12 -0.06
CA GLU A 63 11.65 27.60 -1.30
C GLU A 63 13.01 26.94 -1.57
N GLY A 64 13.21 26.44 -2.79
CA GLY A 64 14.41 25.70 -3.20
C GLY A 64 14.41 24.20 -2.89
N PHE A 65 13.34 23.66 -2.27
CA PHE A 65 13.18 22.23 -2.01
C PHE A 65 12.11 21.62 -2.92
N SER A 66 12.25 20.32 -3.20
CA SER A 66 11.23 19.51 -3.89
C SER A 66 10.91 18.28 -3.06
N LEU A 67 9.64 17.94 -2.95
CA LEU A 67 9.21 16.69 -2.35
C LEU A 67 9.44 15.54 -3.35
N VAL A 68 10.29 14.58 -3.01
CA VAL A 68 10.57 13.42 -3.88
C VAL A 68 10.66 12.12 -3.06
N PRO A 69 9.72 11.18 -3.26
CA PRO A 69 8.34 11.44 -3.70
C PRO A 69 7.56 12.16 -2.59
N SER A 70 6.65 13.08 -2.95
CA SER A 70 5.74 13.71 -1.98
C SER A 70 4.77 12.74 -1.33
N ARG A 71 4.49 11.64 -2.02
CA ARG A 71 3.71 10.49 -1.57
C ARG A 71 3.99 9.31 -2.47
N MET A 72 3.83 8.11 -1.94
CA MET A 72 3.82 6.89 -2.73
C MET A 72 2.94 5.84 -2.07
N THR A 73 2.36 4.97 -2.89
CA THR A 73 1.66 3.77 -2.43
C THR A 73 2.64 2.61 -2.46
N LEU A 74 2.73 1.87 -1.36
CA LEU A 74 3.39 0.58 -1.32
C LEU A 74 2.36 -0.49 -1.65
N ASP A 75 2.57 -1.21 -2.74
CA ASP A 75 1.80 -2.41 -3.03
C ASP A 75 2.30 -3.60 -2.21
N LEU A 76 1.65 -4.76 -2.38
CA LEU A 76 2.00 -5.97 -1.63
C LEU A 76 3.43 -6.44 -1.92
N GLU A 77 3.94 -6.20 -3.12
CA GLU A 77 5.30 -6.60 -3.50
C GLU A 77 6.33 -5.70 -2.80
N ALA A 78 6.12 -4.38 -2.82
CA ALA A 78 6.96 -3.43 -2.10
C ALA A 78 6.94 -3.68 -0.58
N MET A 79 5.79 -4.04 -0.01
CA MET A 79 5.69 -4.46 1.38
C MET A 79 6.46 -5.76 1.65
N GLY A 80 6.42 -6.72 0.71
CA GLY A 80 7.20 -7.95 0.79
C GLY A 80 8.71 -7.71 0.76
N ARG A 81 9.19 -6.77 -0.06
CA ARG A 81 10.60 -6.37 -0.11
C ARG A 81 11.08 -5.73 1.20
N LEU A 82 10.24 -4.89 1.82
CA LEU A 82 10.54 -4.34 3.15
C LEU A 82 10.67 -5.47 4.18
N VAL A 83 9.72 -6.40 4.22
CA VAL A 83 9.78 -7.56 5.12
C VAL A 83 11.07 -8.34 4.88
N ALA A 84 11.41 -8.64 3.63
CA ALA A 84 12.64 -9.36 3.28
C ALA A 84 13.93 -8.64 3.72
N MET A 85 13.92 -7.30 3.77
CA MET A 85 15.05 -6.54 4.30
C MET A 85 15.07 -6.49 5.82
N THR A 86 13.92 -6.53 6.47
CA THR A 86 13.86 -6.39 7.92
C THR A 86 13.82 -7.72 8.65
N GLY A 87 13.46 -8.86 8.05
CA GLY A 87 13.36 -10.11 8.78
C GLY A 87 13.32 -11.34 7.90
N ASP A 88 13.82 -12.44 8.44
CA ASP A 88 13.84 -13.77 7.78
C ASP A 88 12.60 -14.62 8.17
N SER A 89 11.77 -14.10 9.09
CA SER A 89 10.57 -14.75 9.62
C SER A 89 9.42 -13.76 9.83
N MET A 90 8.23 -14.26 10.21
CA MET A 90 7.08 -13.43 10.59
C MET A 90 6.99 -13.18 12.12
N GLU A 91 8.01 -13.57 12.88
CA GLU A 91 8.06 -13.33 14.34
C GLU A 91 8.66 -11.94 14.61
N GLU A 92 7.99 -11.12 15.43
CA GLU A 92 8.41 -9.73 15.72
C GLU A 92 9.86 -9.63 16.25
N GLU A 93 10.35 -10.69 16.89
CA GLU A 93 11.69 -10.76 17.48
C GLU A 93 12.81 -10.88 16.41
N ASP A 94 12.45 -11.27 15.19
CA ASP A 94 13.38 -11.46 14.06
C ASP A 94 13.43 -10.25 13.12
N PHE A 95 12.70 -9.16 13.42
CA PHE A 95 12.74 -7.94 12.63
C PHE A 95 13.89 -7.01 13.06
N GLY A 96 14.91 -6.89 12.21
CA GLY A 96 15.92 -5.84 12.24
C GLY A 96 15.43 -4.50 11.69
N GLU A 97 16.24 -3.46 11.90
CA GLU A 97 15.98 -2.12 11.39
C GLU A 97 16.44 -1.99 9.93
N CYS A 98 15.68 -1.26 9.12
CA CYS A 98 16.11 -0.87 7.77
C CYS A 98 16.30 0.64 7.66
N THR A 99 17.27 1.03 6.85
CA THR A 99 17.49 2.42 6.43
C THR A 99 16.80 2.64 5.10
N LEU A 100 15.97 3.69 5.03
CA LEU A 100 15.28 4.12 3.81
C LEU A 100 15.88 5.40 3.25
N TRP A 101 16.09 5.44 1.93
CA TRP A 101 16.52 6.67 1.25
C TRP A 101 15.94 6.78 -0.16
N VAL A 102 15.85 8.02 -0.63
CA VAL A 102 15.46 8.37 -1.99
C VAL A 102 16.74 8.69 -2.75
N GLY A 103 17.04 7.96 -3.82
CA GLY A 103 18.25 8.20 -4.59
C GLY A 103 18.65 7.11 -5.57
N GLU A 104 19.84 7.27 -6.13
CA GLU A 104 20.48 6.30 -7.02
C GLU A 104 20.98 5.09 -6.19
N THR A 105 20.81 3.90 -6.77
CA THR A 105 21.37 2.63 -6.29
C THR A 105 21.85 1.81 -7.50
N VAL A 106 22.70 0.81 -7.24
CA VAL A 106 23.22 -0.13 -8.22
C VAL A 106 22.88 -1.54 -7.76
N ASP A 107 22.39 -2.40 -8.65
CA ASP A 107 22.14 -3.81 -8.34
C ASP A 107 23.42 -4.67 -8.47
N ASP A 108 23.28 -5.97 -8.20
CA ASP A 108 24.38 -6.94 -8.27
C ASP A 108 24.96 -7.10 -9.69
N ASP A 109 24.17 -6.76 -10.72
CA ASP A 109 24.58 -6.81 -12.14
C ASP A 109 25.25 -5.50 -12.59
N GLY A 110 25.27 -4.47 -11.74
CA GLY A 110 25.83 -3.16 -12.03
C GLY A 110 24.87 -2.19 -12.72
N GLU A 111 23.60 -2.55 -12.87
CA GLU A 111 22.56 -1.71 -13.45
C GLU A 111 22.11 -0.64 -12.45
N ARG A 112 21.89 0.57 -12.97
CA ARG A 112 21.57 1.74 -12.16
C ARG A 112 20.08 2.03 -12.15
N PHE A 113 19.54 2.26 -10.97
CA PHE A 113 18.14 2.68 -10.81
C PHE A 113 18.01 3.79 -9.76
N TYR A 114 16.92 4.54 -9.86
CA TYR A 114 16.53 5.57 -8.89
C TYR A 114 15.26 5.13 -8.20
N GLY A 115 15.19 5.29 -6.88
CA GLY A 115 14.07 4.76 -6.12
C GLY A 115 13.99 5.21 -4.68
N LEU A 116 12.93 4.76 -4.01
CA LEU A 116 12.96 4.58 -2.56
C LEU A 116 13.61 3.22 -2.33
N ASN A 117 14.73 3.21 -1.64
CA ASN A 117 15.52 2.02 -1.42
C ASN A 117 15.50 1.66 0.06
N ALA A 118 15.66 0.37 0.36
CA ALA A 118 15.82 -0.14 1.71
C ALA A 118 17.07 -1.02 1.80
N SER A 119 17.86 -0.85 2.86
CA SER A 119 18.93 -1.78 3.25
C SER A 119 18.80 -2.12 4.74
N LEU A 120 19.37 -3.26 5.15
CA LEU A 120 19.62 -3.54 6.56
C LEU A 120 20.50 -2.44 7.15
N THR A 121 20.12 -1.92 8.31
CA THR A 121 20.90 -0.88 9.00
C THR A 121 22.20 -1.45 9.56
N ASP A 122 22.17 -2.68 10.07
CA ASP A 122 23.32 -3.32 10.71
C ASP A 122 24.29 -3.97 9.71
N TYR A 123 23.81 -4.30 8.51
CA TYR A 123 24.57 -4.97 7.45
C TYR A 123 24.35 -4.31 6.08
N PRO A 124 24.68 -3.01 5.92
CA PRO A 124 24.45 -2.28 4.67
C PRO A 124 25.24 -2.85 3.48
N GLU A 125 26.28 -3.65 3.74
CA GLU A 125 27.05 -4.36 2.72
C GLU A 125 26.27 -5.48 2.01
N GLU A 126 25.15 -5.95 2.57
CA GLU A 126 24.27 -6.93 1.90
C GLU A 126 23.48 -6.31 0.74
N GLY A 127 23.66 -5.01 0.51
CA GLY A 127 23.04 -4.29 -0.59
C GLY A 127 21.69 -3.72 -0.21
N ALA A 128 20.92 -3.37 -1.23
CA ALA A 128 19.66 -2.66 -1.06
C ALA A 128 18.62 -3.16 -2.05
N LEU A 129 17.37 -3.21 -1.61
CA LEU A 129 16.24 -3.49 -2.48
C LEU A 129 15.50 -2.21 -2.86
N PRO A 130 15.14 -2.02 -4.14
CA PRO A 130 14.19 -0.99 -4.53
C PRO A 130 12.81 -1.32 -3.95
N ILE A 131 12.28 -0.44 -3.11
CA ILE A 131 10.89 -0.50 -2.64
C ILE A 131 9.95 0.05 -3.72
N ILE A 132 10.36 1.14 -4.37
CA ILE A 132 9.78 1.60 -5.63
C ILE A 132 10.91 2.14 -6.50
N GLU A 133 10.79 1.94 -7.80
CA GLU A 133 11.62 2.62 -8.79
C GLU A 133 10.87 3.80 -9.38
N PHE A 134 11.58 4.91 -9.62
CA PHE A 134 11.05 6.06 -10.33
C PHE A 134 12.12 6.63 -11.27
N GLN A 135 11.69 7.43 -12.24
CA GLN A 135 12.63 8.12 -13.12
C GLN A 135 13.58 8.98 -12.30
N GLY A 136 14.88 8.82 -12.56
CA GLY A 136 15.91 9.68 -11.99
C GLY A 136 15.68 11.16 -12.37
N PRO A 137 16.31 12.09 -11.63
CA PRO A 137 16.21 13.51 -11.93
C PRO A 137 16.63 13.79 -13.37
N VAL A 138 15.83 14.58 -14.07
CA VAL A 138 16.23 15.12 -15.38
C VAL A 138 17.29 16.18 -15.11
N LEU A 139 18.55 15.86 -15.43
CA LEU A 139 19.69 16.75 -15.33
C LEU A 139 19.61 17.92 -16.31
#